data_AF-A0A958AGH1-F1
#
_entry.id   AF-A0A958AGH1-F1
#
_cell.length_a   1.000
_cell.length_b   1.000
_cell.length_c   1.000
_cell.angle_alpha   90.00
_cell.angle_beta   90.00
_cell.angle_gamma   90.00
#
_symmetry.space_group_name_H-M   'P 1'
#
loop_
_entity.id
_entity.type
_entity.pdbx_description
1 polymer ?
#
loop_
_entity_poly.entity_id
_entity_poly.type
_entity_poly.pdbx_seq_one_letter_code
_entity_poly.pdbx_strand_id
1 'polypeptide(L)'
;MIWQFFSWYLIVQLITLLTIPLATQLFANLWDRGYAFVKSLGILLIGFVFWFGYSFGLLRNEAGGAWLAVIAIALLSLLVGRPLLQRWLRGEKLPLQWRHVLFVELLFLLAFAFWAYVRAHDPAVDHTEEPMDLMFMNSIWVSPTFPPHDAWLGGYAISYYYFGYWLLTTLGRLAGQPPEIAYLLGQATWYGLLWVGCYGIVYNLLATREGASVKAMLGGLLG
;
A
#
# COMPACT_ATOMS: atom_id res chain seq x y z
N MET A 1 -2.27 -0.96 20.91
CA MET A 1 -2.80 -0.37 19.66
C MET A 1 -1.93 0.74 19.10
N ILE A 2 -1.41 1.65 19.92
CA ILE A 2 -0.63 2.81 19.46
C ILE A 2 0.64 2.40 18.70
N TRP A 3 1.42 1.46 19.24
CA TRP A 3 2.62 0.95 18.56
C TRP A 3 2.28 0.31 17.21
N GLN A 4 1.24 -0.53 17.16
CA GLN A 4 0.80 -1.21 15.95
C GLN A 4 0.39 -0.21 14.85
N PHE A 5 -0.33 0.85 15.24
CA PHE A 5 -0.70 1.94 14.34
C PHE A 5 0.53 2.58 13.71
N PHE A 6 1.51 3.00 14.53
CA PHE A 6 2.70 3.68 14.03
C PHE A 6 3.60 2.76 13.23
N SER A 7 3.84 1.52 13.66
CA SER A 7 4.68 0.57 12.91
C SER A 7 4.10 0.31 11.52
N TRP A 8 2.78 0.12 11.43
CA TRP A 8 2.10 -0.09 10.16
C TRP A 8 2.15 1.15 9.27
N TYR A 9 1.79 2.30 9.81
CA TYR A 9 1.81 3.57 9.09
C TYR A 9 3.21 3.86 8.53
N LEU A 10 4.26 3.70 9.33
CA LEU A 10 5.64 3.90 8.91
C LEU A 10 6.05 2.94 7.78
N ILE A 11 5.60 1.68 7.79
CA ILE A 11 5.85 0.75 6.69
C ILE A 11 5.16 1.22 5.40
N VAL A 12 3.90 1.65 5.46
CA VAL A 12 3.21 2.21 4.29
C VAL A 12 3.95 3.45 3.76
N GLN A 13 4.46 4.31 4.65
CA GLN A 13 5.25 5.48 4.26
C GLN A 13 6.63 5.12 3.67
N LEU A 14 7.28 4.09 4.21
CA LEU A 14 8.53 3.58 3.64
C LEU A 14 8.29 3.05 2.22
N ILE A 15 7.26 2.22 2.04
CA ILE A 15 6.85 1.70 0.73
C ILE A 15 6.56 2.84 -0.25
N THR A 16 5.82 3.86 0.20
CA THR A 16 5.54 5.08 -0.57
C THR A 16 6.83 5.71 -1.06
N LEU A 17 7.74 6.05 -0.14
CA LEU A 17 9.01 6.73 -0.44
C LEU A 17 9.84 5.95 -1.46
N LEU A 18 9.95 4.63 -1.28
CA LEU A 18 10.70 3.76 -2.18
C LEU A 18 10.06 3.67 -3.57
N THR A 19 8.77 3.92 -3.71
CA THR A 19 8.03 3.78 -4.98
C THR A 19 7.84 5.11 -5.72
N ILE A 20 8.14 6.27 -5.11
CA ILE A 20 8.01 7.59 -5.74
C ILE A 20 8.66 7.67 -7.13
N PRO A 21 9.95 7.27 -7.32
CA PRO A 21 10.57 7.36 -8.64
C PRO A 21 9.83 6.56 -9.72
N LEU A 22 9.35 5.36 -9.38
CA LEU A 22 8.55 4.54 -10.30
C LEU A 22 7.22 5.21 -10.63
N ALA A 23 6.50 5.70 -9.62
CA ALA A 23 5.22 6.39 -9.82
C ALA A 23 5.35 7.63 -10.70
N THR A 24 6.37 8.48 -10.44
CA THR A 24 6.59 9.71 -11.21
C THR A 24 6.93 9.49 -12.68
N GLN A 25 7.44 8.31 -13.03
CA GLN A 25 7.70 7.93 -14.41
C GLN A 25 6.49 7.27 -15.07
N LEU A 26 5.84 6.34 -14.37
CA LEU A 26 4.64 5.67 -14.86
C LEU A 26 3.51 6.66 -15.12
N PHE A 27 3.36 7.64 -14.22
CA PHE A 27 2.34 8.68 -14.28
C PHE A 27 2.92 10.04 -14.68
N ALA A 28 3.96 10.06 -15.52
CA ALA A 28 4.65 11.28 -15.93
C ALA A 28 3.73 12.32 -16.60
N ASN A 29 2.62 11.86 -17.21
CA ASN A 29 1.62 12.69 -17.89
C ASN A 29 0.54 13.25 -16.95
N LEU A 30 0.47 12.80 -15.70
CA LEU A 30 -0.46 13.33 -14.69
C LEU A 30 0.10 14.60 -14.05
N TRP A 31 -0.79 15.49 -13.63
CA TRP A 31 -0.42 16.76 -13.01
C TRP A 31 0.21 16.58 -11.64
N ASP A 32 -0.23 15.58 -10.87
CA ASP A 32 0.38 15.21 -9.58
C ASP A 32 1.60 14.30 -9.70
N ARG A 33 2.00 13.91 -10.93
CA ARG A 33 3.01 12.88 -11.20
C ARG A 33 2.71 11.54 -10.52
N GLY A 34 1.43 11.24 -10.29
CA GLY A 34 0.97 10.01 -9.66
C GLY A 34 1.21 9.91 -8.16
N TYR A 35 1.45 11.03 -7.47
CA TYR A 35 1.65 11.01 -6.02
C TYR A 35 0.41 10.50 -5.26
N ALA A 36 -0.81 10.74 -5.74
CA ALA A 36 -2.01 10.17 -5.13
C ALA A 36 -2.02 8.63 -5.18
N PHE A 37 -1.43 8.02 -6.21
CA PHE A 37 -1.47 6.57 -6.43
C PHE A 37 -0.21 5.85 -5.95
N VAL A 38 0.83 6.56 -5.50
CA VAL A 38 2.14 5.98 -5.17
C VAL A 38 2.06 4.92 -4.06
N LYS A 39 1.20 5.14 -3.05
CA LYS A 39 0.98 4.19 -1.94
C LYS A 39 0.41 2.87 -2.46
N SER A 40 -0.67 2.95 -3.24
CA SER A 40 -1.32 1.79 -3.85
C SER A 40 -0.38 1.06 -4.80
N LEU A 41 0.36 1.79 -5.64
CA LEU A 41 1.34 1.22 -6.55
C LEU A 41 2.45 0.49 -5.78
N GLY A 42 2.99 1.08 -4.72
CA GLY A 42 4.05 0.47 -3.93
C GLY A 42 3.61 -0.82 -3.25
N ILE A 43 2.43 -0.81 -2.60
CA ILE A 43 1.86 -2.01 -1.97
C ILE A 43 1.63 -3.10 -3.02
N LEU A 44 1.05 -2.74 -4.18
CA LEU A 44 0.79 -3.67 -5.26
C LEU A 44 2.08 -4.29 -5.82
N LEU A 45 3.10 -3.47 -6.13
CA LEU A 45 4.35 -3.95 -6.72
C LEU A 45 5.13 -4.84 -5.76
N ILE A 46 5.26 -4.44 -4.50
CA ILE A 46 5.99 -5.23 -3.49
C ILE A 46 5.25 -6.53 -3.21
N GLY A 47 3.93 -6.46 -3.01
CA GLY A 47 3.10 -7.64 -2.80
C GLY A 47 3.13 -8.59 -3.99
N PHE A 48 3.09 -8.07 -5.22
CA PHE A 48 3.20 -8.85 -6.45
C PHE A 48 4.57 -9.53 -6.58
N VAL A 49 5.68 -8.79 -6.42
CA VAL A 49 7.03 -9.37 -6.50
C VAL A 49 7.21 -10.45 -5.43
N PHE A 50 6.71 -10.21 -4.22
CA PHE A 50 6.77 -11.19 -3.15
C PHE A 50 5.95 -12.44 -3.46
N TRP A 51 4.70 -12.26 -3.90
CA TRP A 51 3.81 -13.36 -4.29
C TRP A 51 4.37 -14.18 -5.44
N PHE A 52 4.94 -13.50 -6.43
CA PHE A 52 5.53 -14.12 -7.60
C PHE A 52 6.77 -14.94 -7.21
N GLY A 53 7.70 -14.36 -6.45
CA GLY A 53 8.87 -15.08 -5.93
C GLY A 53 8.49 -16.28 -5.05
N TYR A 54 7.46 -16.13 -4.23
CA TYR A 54 6.90 -17.22 -3.42
C TYR A 54 6.31 -18.35 -4.29
N SER A 55 5.55 -18.00 -5.34
CA SER A 55 4.89 -18.97 -6.22
C SER A 55 5.88 -19.86 -7.00
N PHE A 56 7.09 -19.36 -7.29
CA PHE A 56 8.17 -20.13 -7.91
C PHE A 56 9.13 -20.78 -6.89
N GLY A 57 8.86 -20.67 -5.59
CA GLY A 57 9.72 -21.21 -4.54
C GLY A 57 11.04 -20.46 -4.34
N LEU A 58 11.18 -19.25 -4.88
CA LEU A 58 12.37 -18.40 -4.74
C LEU A 58 12.40 -17.67 -3.39
N LEU A 59 11.23 -17.33 -2.85
CA LEU A 59 11.06 -16.64 -1.57
C LEU A 59 10.19 -17.48 -0.63
N ARG A 60 10.54 -17.47 0.66
CA ARG A 60 9.68 -18.01 1.72
C ARG A 60 8.74 -16.93 2.21
N ASN A 61 7.50 -17.29 2.55
CA ASN A 61 6.50 -16.38 3.08
C ASN A 61 6.78 -16.00 4.55
N GLU A 62 7.86 -15.27 4.75
CA GLU A 62 8.39 -14.82 6.04
C GLU A 62 8.83 -13.36 5.93
N ALA A 63 9.13 -12.73 7.06
CA ALA A 63 9.56 -11.32 7.08
C ALA A 63 10.77 -11.08 6.14
N GLY A 64 11.75 -11.99 6.14
CA GLY A 64 12.92 -11.89 5.25
C GLY A 64 12.56 -11.88 3.76
N GLY A 65 11.63 -12.76 3.34
CA GLY A 65 11.15 -12.79 1.96
C GLY A 65 10.41 -11.51 1.56
N ALA A 66 9.58 -10.98 2.46
CA ALA A 66 8.89 -9.71 2.24
C ALA A 66 9.89 -8.53 2.09
N TRP A 67 10.90 -8.45 2.97
CA TRP A 67 11.94 -7.42 2.89
C TRP A 67 12.82 -7.55 1.64
N LEU A 68 13.09 -8.76 1.16
CA LEU A 68 13.78 -8.97 -0.13
C LEU A 68 12.96 -8.41 -1.30
N ALA A 69 11.63 -8.56 -1.29
CA ALA A 69 10.76 -7.93 -2.29
C ALA A 69 10.80 -6.40 -2.21
N VAL A 70 10.81 -5.82 -1.01
CA VAL A 70 11.02 -4.37 -0.80
C VAL A 70 12.35 -3.93 -1.39
N ILE A 71 13.44 -4.65 -1.13
CA ILE A 71 14.78 -4.35 -1.67
C ILE A 71 14.77 -4.44 -3.19
N ALA A 72 14.14 -5.46 -3.78
CA ALA A 72 14.05 -5.59 -5.24
C ALA A 72 13.35 -4.38 -5.88
N ILE A 73 12.22 -3.94 -5.30
CA ILE A 73 11.50 -2.75 -5.77
C ILE A 73 12.31 -1.47 -5.52
N ALA A 74 13.00 -1.35 -4.38
CA ALA A 74 13.86 -0.21 -4.08
C ALA A 74 15.00 -0.09 -5.10
N LEU A 75 15.66 -1.20 -5.45
CA LEU A 75 16.71 -1.24 -6.47
C LEU A 75 16.16 -0.86 -7.84
N LEU A 76 15.03 -1.43 -8.25
CA LEU A 76 14.38 -1.06 -9.50
C LEU A 76 14.03 0.43 -9.53
N SER A 77 13.47 0.95 -8.44
CA SER A 77 13.13 2.36 -8.27
C SER A 77 14.35 3.28 -8.35
N LEU A 78 15.47 2.89 -7.76
CA LEU A 78 16.74 3.62 -7.88
C LEU A 78 17.29 3.61 -9.30
N LEU A 79 17.23 2.47 -10.01
CA LEU A 79 17.70 2.34 -11.38
C LEU A 79 16.88 3.19 -12.35
N VAL A 80 15.57 3.09 -12.25
CA VAL A 80 14.61 3.85 -13.05
C VAL A 80 14.70 5.33 -12.68
N GLY A 81 14.74 5.64 -11.39
CA GLY A 81 14.78 6.98 -10.81
C GLY A 81 16.10 7.75 -10.90
N ARG A 82 17.16 7.19 -11.49
CA ARG A 82 18.48 7.86 -11.57
C ARG A 82 18.43 9.31 -12.07
N PRO A 83 17.69 9.66 -13.13
CA PRO A 83 17.61 11.04 -13.61
C PRO A 83 16.96 11.97 -12.58
N LEU A 84 15.91 11.51 -11.89
CA LEU A 84 15.22 12.26 -10.85
C LEU A 84 16.14 12.52 -9.65
N LEU A 85 16.89 11.49 -9.23
CA LEU A 85 17.85 11.58 -8.14
C LEU A 85 18.99 12.55 -8.47
N GLN A 86 19.52 12.50 -9.69
CA GLN A 86 20.56 13.45 -10.15
C GLN A 86 20.07 14.90 -10.11
N ARG A 87 18.83 15.16 -10.56
CA ARG A 87 18.22 16.49 -10.48
C ARG A 87 18.10 16.97 -9.03
N TRP A 88 17.63 16.09 -8.14
CA TRP A 88 17.51 16.40 -6.71
C TRP A 88 18.85 16.72 -6.06
N LEU A 89 19.88 15.92 -6.33
CA LEU A 89 21.25 16.13 -5.80
C LEU A 89 21.87 17.45 -6.29
N ARG A 90 21.46 17.94 -7.46
CA ARG A 90 21.86 19.26 -7.99
C ARG A 90 21.04 20.42 -7.42
N GLY A 91 20.11 20.16 -6.49
CA GLY A 91 19.22 21.16 -5.92
C GLY A 91 18.11 21.63 -6.87
N GLU A 92 17.87 20.90 -7.97
CA GLU A 92 16.78 21.23 -8.88
C GLU A 92 15.42 20.93 -8.22
N LYS A 93 14.40 21.71 -8.59
CA LYS A 93 13.04 21.48 -8.10
C LYS A 93 12.54 20.12 -8.61
N LEU A 94 12.16 19.25 -7.68
CA LEU A 94 11.47 18.01 -7.99
C LEU A 94 10.14 18.30 -8.69
N PRO A 95 9.65 17.41 -9.56
CA PRO A 95 8.39 17.58 -10.28
C PRO A 95 7.15 17.39 -9.36
N LEU A 96 7.36 17.25 -8.05
CA LEU A 96 6.32 17.08 -7.04
C LEU A 96 6.06 18.41 -6.33
N GLN A 97 4.79 18.80 -6.27
CA GLN A 97 4.37 20.00 -5.56
C GLN A 97 4.18 19.69 -4.08
N TRP A 98 5.02 20.26 -3.20
CA TRP A 98 5.01 19.96 -1.77
C TRP A 98 3.65 20.19 -1.10
N ARG A 99 2.89 21.20 -1.53
CA ARG A 99 1.54 21.48 -1.01
C ARG A 99 0.56 20.35 -1.33
N HIS A 100 0.61 19.84 -2.56
CA HIS A 100 -0.21 18.72 -2.99
C HIS A 100 0.20 17.43 -2.26
N VAL A 101 1.51 17.18 -2.13
CA VAL A 101 2.06 16.07 -1.37
C VAL A 101 1.55 16.09 0.08
N LEU A 102 1.72 17.21 0.79
CA LEU A 102 1.23 17.34 2.16
C LEU A 102 -0.28 17.15 2.27
N PHE A 103 -1.05 17.65 1.30
CA PHE A 103 -2.49 17.48 1.30
C PHE A 103 -2.89 16.01 1.13
N VAL A 104 -2.28 15.29 0.19
CA VAL A 104 -2.49 13.85 -0.02
C VAL A 104 -2.11 13.06 1.23
N GLU A 105 -0.96 13.37 1.85
CA GLU A 105 -0.53 12.71 3.08
C GLU A 105 -1.47 12.98 4.26
N LEU A 106 -1.96 14.22 4.39
CA LEU A 106 -2.93 14.57 5.42
C LEU A 106 -4.27 13.86 5.18
N LEU A 107 -4.76 13.84 3.95
CA LEU A 107 -5.99 13.13 3.58
C LEU A 107 -5.88 11.64 3.88
N PHE A 108 -4.76 11.01 3.49
CA PHE A 108 -4.48 9.62 3.81
C PHE A 108 -4.46 9.39 5.32
N LEU A 109 -3.68 10.19 6.06
CA LEU A 109 -3.53 10.05 7.51
C LEU A 109 -4.86 10.20 8.23
N LEU A 110 -5.67 11.19 7.87
CA LEU A 110 -6.98 11.41 8.49
C LEU A 110 -7.95 10.27 8.21
N ALA A 111 -8.06 9.81 6.96
CA ALA A 111 -8.92 8.69 6.59
C ALA A 111 -8.46 7.38 7.26
N PHE A 112 -7.16 7.10 7.22
CA PHE A 112 -6.55 5.95 7.90
C PHE A 112 -6.79 5.99 9.42
N ALA A 113 -6.52 7.13 10.07
CA ALA A 113 -6.71 7.29 11.50
C ALA A 113 -8.19 7.18 11.91
N PHE A 114 -9.09 7.73 11.10
CA PHE A 114 -10.53 7.60 11.33
C PHE A 114 -10.97 6.14 11.29
N TRP A 115 -10.62 5.39 10.25
CA TRP A 115 -11.04 3.98 10.16
C TRP A 115 -10.35 3.10 11.20
N ALA A 116 -9.08 3.37 11.50
CA ALA A 116 -8.38 2.69 12.59
C ALA A 116 -9.03 2.97 13.96
N TYR A 117 -9.54 4.19 14.18
CA TYR A 117 -10.29 4.53 15.39
C TYR A 117 -11.62 3.78 15.47
N VAL A 118 -12.36 3.67 14.36
CA VAL A 118 -13.60 2.86 14.28
C VAL A 118 -13.32 1.41 14.64
N ARG A 119 -12.34 0.77 13.99
CA ARG A 119 -11.94 -0.63 14.28
C ARG A 119 -11.31 -0.82 15.66
N ALA A 120 -10.85 0.24 16.32
CA ALA A 120 -10.39 0.16 17.71
C ALA A 120 -11.55 0.03 18.71
N HIS A 121 -12.73 0.55 18.36
CA HIS A 121 -13.93 0.46 19.21
C HIS A 121 -14.71 -0.85 18.98
N ASP A 122 -14.58 -1.42 17.78
CA ASP A 122 -15.10 -2.73 17.45
C ASP A 122 -14.01 -3.59 16.76
N PRO A 123 -13.08 -4.17 17.56
CA PRO A 123 -12.00 -4.97 17.02
C PRO A 123 -12.40 -6.42 16.74
N ALA A 124 -13.59 -6.85 17.16
CA ALA A 124 -14.05 -8.21 16.96
C ALA A 124 -14.16 -8.53 15.46
N VAL A 125 -13.78 -9.75 15.10
CA VAL A 125 -13.80 -10.27 13.73
C VAL A 125 -14.75 -11.46 13.74
N ASP A 126 -16.01 -11.19 14.03
CA ASP A 126 -17.05 -12.19 14.29
C ASP A 126 -18.33 -11.97 13.45
N HIS A 127 -18.29 -11.03 12.49
CA HIS A 127 -19.43 -10.70 11.66
C HIS A 127 -19.28 -11.22 10.22
N THR A 128 -20.35 -11.84 9.69
CA THR A 128 -20.48 -12.28 8.29
C THR A 128 -19.22 -12.97 7.72
N GLU A 129 -18.52 -12.30 6.80
CA GLU A 129 -17.36 -12.79 6.07
C GLU A 129 -16.03 -12.46 6.78
N GLU A 130 -16.05 -11.59 7.79
CA GLU A 130 -14.83 -11.17 8.50
C GLU A 130 -14.04 -12.38 9.09
N PRO A 131 -14.69 -13.39 9.71
CA PRO A 131 -13.98 -14.58 10.17
C PRO A 131 -13.31 -15.34 9.02
N MET A 132 -13.93 -15.40 7.85
CA MET A 132 -13.39 -16.07 6.67
C MET A 132 -12.14 -15.32 6.16
N ASP A 133 -12.19 -14.00 6.08
CA ASP A 133 -11.06 -13.18 5.67
C ASP A 133 -9.83 -13.42 6.57
N LEU A 134 -10.05 -13.38 7.89
CA LEU A 134 -8.99 -13.59 8.87
C LEU A 134 -8.48 -15.04 8.85
N MET A 135 -9.37 -16.00 8.58
CA MET A 135 -8.99 -17.40 8.38
C MET A 135 -8.05 -17.56 7.18
N PHE A 136 -8.36 -16.94 6.03
CA PHE A 136 -7.46 -16.95 4.87
C PHE A 136 -6.13 -16.24 5.15
N MET A 137 -6.14 -15.10 5.85
CA MET A 137 -4.91 -14.43 6.26
C MET A 137 -4.04 -15.31 7.16
N ASN A 138 -4.64 -16.02 8.12
CA ASN A 138 -3.92 -16.97 8.97
C ASN A 138 -3.35 -18.16 8.19
N SER A 139 -4.14 -18.74 7.29
CA SER A 139 -3.70 -19.83 6.42
C SER A 139 -2.49 -19.41 5.56
N ILE A 140 -2.52 -18.21 4.97
CA ILE A 140 -1.36 -17.64 4.27
C ILE A 140 -0.19 -17.48 5.25
N TRP A 141 -0.43 -16.85 6.40
CA TRP A 141 0.61 -16.54 7.39
C TRP A 141 1.36 -17.76 7.91
N VAL A 142 0.69 -18.89 8.09
CA VAL A 142 1.33 -20.12 8.58
C VAL A 142 1.96 -20.97 7.46
N SER A 143 1.76 -20.61 6.19
CA SER A 143 2.27 -21.33 5.03
C SER A 143 3.59 -20.72 4.51
N PRO A 144 4.78 -21.24 4.88
CA PRO A 144 6.06 -20.66 4.49
C PRO A 144 6.43 -20.89 3.02
N THR A 145 5.89 -21.93 2.39
CA THR A 145 6.18 -22.35 1.01
C THR A 145 4.91 -22.45 0.19
N PHE A 146 5.03 -22.31 -1.13
CA PHE A 146 3.89 -22.42 -2.05
C PHE A 146 3.48 -23.89 -2.24
N PRO A 147 2.18 -24.19 -2.40
CA PRO A 147 1.04 -23.27 -2.26
C PRO A 147 0.60 -23.10 -0.79
N PRO A 148 -0.10 -21.99 -0.45
CA PRO A 148 -0.68 -21.84 0.89
C PRO A 148 -1.74 -22.92 1.16
N HIS A 149 -1.75 -23.45 2.39
CA HIS A 149 -2.67 -24.52 2.80
C HIS A 149 -4.12 -24.06 2.82
N ASP A 150 -5.03 -24.94 2.43
CA ASP A 150 -6.46 -24.66 2.50
C ASP A 150 -6.92 -24.36 3.92
N ALA A 151 -7.66 -23.27 4.06
CA ALA A 151 -8.13 -22.74 5.32
C ALA A 151 -9.23 -23.62 5.96
N TRP A 152 -9.93 -24.42 5.14
CA TRP A 152 -10.99 -25.34 5.57
C TRP A 152 -10.47 -26.74 5.95
N LEU A 153 -9.16 -26.90 6.12
CA LEU A 153 -8.52 -28.17 6.46
C LEU A 153 -8.79 -29.30 5.45
N GLY A 154 -9.08 -28.97 4.19
CA GLY A 154 -9.34 -29.95 3.14
C GLY A 154 -8.12 -30.76 2.71
N GLY A 155 -6.92 -30.44 3.21
CA GLY A 155 -5.66 -31.10 2.84
C GLY A 155 -5.07 -30.63 1.50
N TYR A 156 -5.68 -29.63 0.87
CA TYR A 156 -5.27 -29.05 -0.41
C TYR A 156 -4.73 -27.63 -0.23
N ALA A 157 -4.49 -26.93 -1.35
CA ALA A 157 -4.19 -25.51 -1.37
C ALA A 157 -5.47 -24.66 -1.30
N ILE A 158 -5.35 -23.39 -0.91
CA ILE A 158 -6.47 -22.43 -0.96
C ILE A 158 -7.09 -22.40 -2.37
N SER A 159 -8.38 -22.70 -2.47
CA SER A 159 -9.16 -22.69 -3.71
C SER A 159 -9.96 -21.37 -3.86
N TYR A 160 -9.31 -20.24 -3.62
CA TYR A 160 -9.93 -18.92 -3.66
C TYR A 160 -8.96 -17.84 -4.16
N TYR A 161 -9.49 -16.72 -4.64
CA TYR A 161 -8.67 -15.55 -4.97
C TYR A 161 -8.14 -14.92 -3.69
N TYR A 162 -6.87 -15.18 -3.36
CA TYR A 162 -6.29 -14.77 -2.07
C TYR A 162 -5.30 -13.60 -2.17
N PHE A 163 -5.07 -13.04 -3.36
CA PHE A 163 -4.05 -12.01 -3.55
C PHE A 163 -4.31 -10.74 -2.71
N GLY A 164 -5.57 -10.36 -2.48
CA GLY A 164 -5.91 -9.26 -1.57
C GLY A 164 -5.44 -9.52 -0.13
N TYR A 165 -5.69 -10.73 0.39
CA TYR A 165 -5.19 -11.16 1.69
C TYR A 165 -3.66 -11.22 1.71
N TRP A 166 -3.04 -11.65 0.61
CA TRP A 166 -1.58 -11.64 0.45
C TRP A 166 -0.98 -10.23 0.58
N LEU A 167 -1.60 -9.21 0.00
CA LEU A 167 -1.13 -7.82 0.17
C LEU A 167 -1.15 -7.41 1.64
N LEU A 168 -2.23 -7.73 2.37
CA LEU A 168 -2.36 -7.39 3.79
C LEU A 168 -1.41 -8.19 4.68
N THR A 169 -1.23 -9.49 4.44
CA THR A 169 -0.26 -10.30 5.18
C THR A 169 1.17 -9.87 4.89
N THR A 170 1.48 -9.43 3.67
CA THR A 170 2.78 -8.83 3.32
C THR A 170 3.04 -7.58 4.16
N LEU A 171 2.07 -6.66 4.26
CA LEU A 171 2.19 -5.48 5.12
C LEU A 171 2.34 -5.87 6.60
N GLY A 172 1.59 -6.88 7.07
CA GLY A 172 1.73 -7.44 8.42
C GLY A 172 3.13 -7.99 8.68
N ARG A 173 3.70 -8.75 7.74
CA ARG A 173 5.07 -9.29 7.83
C ARG A 173 6.11 -8.16 7.92
N LEU A 174 5.97 -7.12 7.11
CA LEU A 174 6.88 -5.96 7.10
C LEU A 174 6.76 -5.13 8.38
N ALA A 175 5.53 -4.95 8.90
CA ALA A 175 5.25 -4.20 10.11
C ALA A 175 5.44 -5.01 11.42
N GLY A 176 5.77 -6.30 11.31
CA GLY A 176 5.88 -7.20 12.46
C GLY A 176 4.57 -7.38 13.22
N GLN A 177 3.43 -7.31 12.51
CA GLN A 177 2.09 -7.42 13.09
C GLN A 177 1.43 -8.76 12.72
N PRO A 178 0.78 -9.43 13.67
CA PRO A 178 0.09 -10.70 13.41
C PRO A 178 -1.17 -10.48 12.54
N PRO A 179 -1.72 -11.54 11.94
CA PRO A 179 -2.85 -11.45 11.00
C PRO A 179 -4.05 -10.66 11.51
N GLU A 180 -4.43 -10.81 12.78
CA GLU A 180 -5.57 -10.11 13.39
C GLU A 180 -5.36 -8.60 13.45
N ILE A 181 -4.14 -8.12 13.69
CA ILE A 181 -3.81 -6.69 13.65
C ILE A 181 -3.69 -6.21 12.21
N ALA A 182 -3.08 -7.03 11.34
CA ALA A 182 -2.92 -6.72 9.93
C ALA A 182 -4.27 -6.62 9.20
N TYR A 183 -5.27 -7.39 9.62
CA TYR A 183 -6.63 -7.29 9.12
C TYR A 183 -7.24 -5.92 9.45
N LEU A 184 -7.23 -5.52 10.73
CA LEU A 184 -7.80 -4.24 11.18
C LEU A 184 -7.11 -3.02 10.54
N LEU A 185 -5.77 -2.98 10.58
CA LEU A 185 -4.99 -1.88 9.98
C LEU A 185 -4.97 -1.94 8.45
N GLY A 186 -5.13 -3.13 7.88
CA GLY A 186 -5.31 -3.36 6.45
C GLY A 186 -6.58 -2.72 5.93
N GLN A 187 -7.71 -2.92 6.60
CA GLN A 187 -8.95 -2.22 6.29
C GLN A 187 -8.79 -0.70 6.36
N ALA A 188 -8.14 -0.19 7.42
CA ALA A 188 -7.89 1.24 7.55
C ALA A 188 -7.01 1.78 6.41
N THR A 189 -6.05 0.98 5.94
CA THR A 189 -5.21 1.31 4.79
C THR A 189 -6.04 1.37 3.52
N TRP A 190 -6.86 0.35 3.24
CA TRP A 190 -7.76 0.36 2.09
C TRP A 190 -8.73 1.54 2.10
N TYR A 191 -9.26 1.89 3.25
CA TYR A 191 -10.08 3.09 3.40
C TYR A 191 -9.28 4.35 3.05
N GLY A 192 -8.08 4.54 3.59
CA GLY A 192 -7.21 5.67 3.26
C GLY A 192 -6.83 5.73 1.78
N LEU A 193 -6.52 4.58 1.15
CA LEU A 193 -6.18 4.51 -0.27
C LEU A 193 -7.39 4.78 -1.17
N LEU A 194 -8.60 4.40 -0.76
CA LEU A 194 -9.84 4.75 -1.47
C LEU A 194 -10.01 6.26 -1.53
N TRP A 195 -9.92 6.95 -0.39
CA TRP A 195 -10.06 8.41 -0.32
C TRP A 195 -9.03 9.13 -1.18
N VAL A 196 -7.76 8.75 -1.05
CA VAL A 196 -6.70 9.37 -1.86
C VAL A 196 -6.82 9.02 -3.34
N GLY A 197 -7.26 7.80 -3.67
CA GLY A 197 -7.48 7.36 -5.05
C GLY A 197 -8.58 8.16 -5.73
N CYS A 198 -9.75 8.28 -5.09
CA CYS A 198 -10.86 9.11 -5.57
C CYS A 198 -10.44 10.57 -5.75
N TYR A 199 -9.82 11.15 -4.72
CA TYR A 199 -9.25 12.49 -4.78
C TYR A 199 -8.27 12.66 -5.94
N GLY A 200 -7.35 11.71 -6.11
CA GLY A 200 -6.31 11.73 -7.14
C GLY A 200 -6.89 11.73 -8.56
N ILE A 201 -7.96 10.98 -8.79
CA ILE A 201 -8.69 10.95 -10.06
C ILE A 201 -9.30 12.33 -10.33
N VAL A 202 -10.10 12.85 -9.40
CA VAL A 202 -10.80 14.12 -9.60
C VAL A 202 -9.83 15.31 -9.69
N TYR A 203 -8.79 15.34 -8.85
CA TYR A 203 -7.74 16.35 -8.91
C TYR A 203 -7.08 16.39 -10.31
N ASN A 204 -6.69 15.24 -10.85
CA ASN A 204 -6.01 15.20 -12.15
C ASN A 204 -6.94 15.60 -13.30
N LEU A 205 -8.23 15.25 -13.23
CA LEU A 205 -9.23 15.70 -14.21
C LEU A 205 -9.41 17.23 -14.18
N LEU A 206 -9.57 17.81 -12.98
CA LEU A 206 -9.72 19.25 -12.81
C LEU A 206 -8.46 20.02 -13.20
N ALA A 207 -7.28 19.52 -12.80
CA ALA A 207 -6.01 20.13 -13.15
C ALA A 207 -5.73 20.10 -14.66
N THR A 208 -6.27 19.11 -15.39
CA THR A 208 -6.18 19.08 -16.86
C THR A 208 -6.96 20.22 -17.51
N ARG A 209 -8.07 20.66 -16.91
CA ARG A 209 -8.90 21.75 -17.43
C ARG A 209 -8.40 23.14 -16.99
N GLU A 210 -8.02 23.27 -15.72
CA GLU A 210 -7.77 24.58 -15.08
C GLU A 210 -6.30 24.81 -14.69
N GLY A 211 -5.43 23.83 -14.93
CA GLY A 211 -4.07 23.78 -14.39
C GLY A 211 -4.04 23.40 -12.91
N ALA A 212 -2.84 23.11 -12.40
CA ALA A 212 -2.63 22.86 -10.96
C ALA A 212 -2.97 24.12 -10.15
N SER A 213 -4.10 24.09 -9.44
CA SER A 213 -4.61 25.22 -8.67
C SER A 213 -5.21 24.78 -7.33
N VAL A 214 -5.39 25.72 -6.40
CA VAL A 214 -6.09 25.45 -5.13
C VAL A 214 -7.54 25.01 -5.38
N LYS A 215 -8.18 25.52 -6.45
CA LYS A 215 -9.53 25.09 -6.85
C LYS A 215 -9.55 23.62 -7.27
N ALA A 216 -8.55 23.17 -8.03
CA ALA A 216 -8.42 21.75 -8.38
C ALA A 216 -8.16 20.88 -7.14
N MET A 217 -7.34 21.35 -6.19
CA MET A 217 -7.11 20.65 -4.91
C MET A 217 -8.40 20.54 -4.08
N LEU A 218 -9.15 21.62 -3.90
CA LEU A 218 -10.39 21.59 -3.12
C LEU A 218 -11.51 20.83 -3.85
N GLY A 219 -11.61 21.00 -5.17
CA GLY A 219 -12.58 20.26 -5.99
C GLY A 219 -12.31 18.75 -6.03
N GLY A 220 -11.04 18.35 -5.86
CA GLY A 220 -10.67 16.94 -5.70
C GLY A 220 -11.36 16.24 -4.52
N LEU A 221 -11.72 16.99 -3.46
CA LEU A 221 -12.43 16.42 -2.30
C LEU A 221 -13.91 16.08 -2.59
N LEU A 222 -14.45 16.50 -3.73
CA LEU A 222 -15.83 16.17 -4.13
C LEU A 222 -15.94 14.78 -4.80
N GLY A 223 -14.80 14.11 -4.99
CA GLY A 223 -14.69 12.78 -5.58
C GLY A 223 -14.77 11.64 -4.60
#